data_AF-A0A4E0RJ12-F1
#
_entry.id   AF-A0A4E0RJ12-F1
#
_cell.length_a   1.000
_cell.length_b   1.000
_cell.length_c   1.000
_cell.angle_alpha   90.00
_cell.angle_beta   90.00
_cell.angle_gamma   90.00
#
_symmetry.space_group_name_H-M   'P 1'
#
loop_
_entity.id
_entity.type
_entity.pdbx_description
1 polymer ?
#
loop_
_entity_poly.entity_id
_entity_poly.type
_entity_poly.pdbx_seq_one_letter_code
_entity_poly.pdbx_strand_id
1 'polypeptide(L)'
;MNDRFQQWISRPETSMFSVKPNLERVTEKFRSSDAIEILAYSILLLRTNLHNPEVLRVGESMAKKHFVTNNRGIDAEQDLPADKLHAIYDRVAEIPIQNSARSV
;
A
#
# COMPACT_ATOMS: atom_id res chain seq x y z
N MET A 1 14.29 -10.81 4.54
CA MET A 1 14.51 -9.53 3.85
C MET A 1 15.44 -9.79 2.65
N ASN A 2 15.00 -9.54 1.42
CA ASN A 2 15.59 -10.11 0.19
C ASN A 2 16.76 -9.26 -0.36
N ASP A 3 17.85 -9.90 -0.78
CA ASP A 3 19.12 -9.26 -1.18
C ASP A 3 18.98 -8.31 -2.38
N ARG A 4 18.02 -8.57 -3.28
CA ARG A 4 17.72 -7.69 -4.42
C ARG A 4 17.21 -6.30 -4.01
N PHE A 5 16.49 -6.20 -2.90
CA PHE A 5 15.99 -4.93 -2.41
C PHE A 5 17.14 -4.09 -1.84
N GLN A 6 18.04 -4.73 -1.09
CA GLN A 6 19.25 -4.11 -0.56
C GLN A 6 20.18 -3.64 -1.67
N GLN A 7 20.27 -4.39 -2.77
CA GLN A 7 21.05 -4.02 -3.94
C GLN A 7 20.44 -2.81 -4.69
N TRP A 8 19.11 -2.72 -4.77
CA TRP A 8 18.42 -1.62 -5.45
C TRP A 8 18.52 -0.28 -4.70
N ILE A 9 18.39 -0.29 -3.36
CA ILE A 9 18.54 0.94 -2.54
C ILE A 9 20.00 1.40 -2.38
N SER A 10 20.97 0.59 -2.80
CA SER A 10 22.40 0.89 -2.68
C SER A 10 22.99 1.52 -3.95
N ARG A 11 22.18 1.71 -5.01
CA ARG A 11 22.63 2.33 -6.26
C ARG A 11 22.76 3.85 -6.13
N PRO A 12 23.82 4.47 -6.67
CA PRO A 12 24.01 5.91 -6.57
C PRO A 12 22.91 6.71 -7.31
N GLU A 13 22.34 6.20 -8.40
CA GLU A 13 21.19 6.83 -9.08
C GLU A 13 19.89 6.84 -8.27
N THR A 14 19.72 5.95 -7.27
CA THR A 14 18.58 5.99 -6.35
C THR A 14 18.81 6.96 -5.18
N SER A 15 19.97 7.61 -5.10
CA SER A 15 20.27 8.68 -4.13
C SER A 15 19.53 10.00 -4.44
N MET A 16 19.21 10.26 -5.71
CA MET A 16 18.50 11.48 -6.14
C MET A 16 17.06 11.55 -5.64
N PHE A 17 16.42 10.39 -5.45
CA PHE A 17 15.16 10.26 -4.71
C PHE A 17 15.49 9.51 -3.43
N SER A 18 15.83 10.22 -2.35
CA SER A 18 16.28 9.60 -1.11
C SER A 18 15.22 8.65 -0.52
N VAL A 19 15.23 7.37 -0.95
CA VAL A 19 14.28 6.33 -0.54
C VAL A 19 14.57 5.89 0.89
N LYS A 20 15.85 5.88 1.28
CA LYS A 20 16.32 5.50 2.63
C LYS A 20 15.69 6.33 3.77
N PRO A 21 15.73 7.69 3.76
CA PRO A 21 15.11 8.47 4.82
C PRO A 21 13.59 8.33 4.86
N ASN A 22 12.94 8.03 3.73
CA ASN A 22 11.50 7.78 3.74
C ASN A 22 11.16 6.42 4.37
N LEU A 23 11.97 5.38 4.12
CA LEU A 23 11.75 4.07 4.73
C LEU A 23 11.98 4.10 6.25
N GLU A 24 13.01 4.80 6.72
CA GLU A 24 13.25 5.02 8.15
C GLU A 24 12.05 5.74 8.79
N ARG A 25 11.63 6.87 8.21
CA ARG A 25 10.47 7.63 8.69
C ARG A 25 9.17 6.85 8.66
N VAL A 26 9.00 5.93 7.71
CA VAL A 26 7.82 5.05 7.66
C VAL A 26 7.93 4.01 8.76
N THR A 27 9.08 3.34 8.91
CA THR A 27 9.29 2.30 9.92
C THR A 27 9.07 2.82 11.34
N GLU A 28 9.49 4.05 11.64
CA GLU A 28 9.24 4.72 12.92
C GLU A 28 7.74 4.91 13.27
N LYS A 29 6.83 4.76 12.30
CA LYS A 29 5.38 4.92 12.51
C LYS A 29 4.64 3.62 12.82
N PHE A 30 5.34 2.48 12.81
CA PHE A 30 4.79 1.14 13.05
C PHE A 30 5.56 0.44 14.16
N ARG A 31 4.90 -0.49 14.85
CA ARG A 31 5.52 -1.35 15.87
C ARG A 31 6.26 -2.51 15.25
N SER A 32 5.77 -3.01 14.12
CA SER A 32 6.36 -4.15 13.42
C SER A 32 6.63 -3.84 11.95
N SER A 33 7.76 -4.34 11.44
CA SER A 33 8.05 -4.35 10.00
C SER A 33 7.03 -5.18 9.23
N ASP A 34 6.50 -6.25 9.84
CA ASP A 34 5.52 -7.13 9.21
C ASP A 34 4.22 -6.38 8.94
N ALA A 35 3.86 -5.43 9.80
CA ALA A 35 2.69 -4.58 9.60
C ALA A 35 2.79 -3.74 8.33
N ILE A 36 3.99 -3.28 7.99
CA ILE A 36 4.26 -2.50 6.77
C ILE A 36 4.12 -3.39 5.54
N GLU A 37 4.69 -4.60 5.59
CA GLU A 37 4.59 -5.57 4.49
C GLU A 37 3.13 -5.99 4.25
N ILE A 38 2.40 -6.35 5.30
CA ILE A 38 0.99 -6.78 5.21
C ILE A 38 0.11 -5.61 4.75
N LEU A 39 0.32 -4.39 5.26
CA LEU A 39 -0.45 -3.22 4.83
C LEU A 39 -0.18 -2.89 3.36
N ALA A 40 1.05 -3.04 2.87
CA ALA A 40 1.38 -2.85 1.46
C ALA A 40 0.61 -3.83 0.56
N TYR A 41 0.51 -5.11 0.95
CA TYR A 41 -0.32 -6.09 0.23
C TYR A 41 -1.81 -5.74 0.30
N SER A 42 -2.31 -5.32 1.46
CA SER A 42 -3.68 -4.86 1.64
C SER A 42 -4.03 -3.69 0.71
N ILE A 43 -3.11 -2.73 0.55
CA ILE A 43 -3.24 -1.60 -0.40
C ILE A 43 -3.26 -2.08 -1.86
N LEU A 44 -2.41 -3.05 -2.22
CA LEU A 44 -2.39 -3.63 -3.56
C LEU A 44 -3.70 -4.35 -3.89
N LEU A 45 -4.24 -5.10 -2.94
CA LEU A 45 -5.54 -5.78 -3.07
C LEU A 45 -6.68 -4.77 -3.16
N LEU A 46 -6.65 -3.70 -2.34
CA LEU A 46 -7.61 -2.60 -2.43
C LEU A 46 -7.61 -1.97 -3.83
N ARG A 47 -6.43 -1.69 -4.39
CA ARG A 47 -6.32 -1.12 -5.74
C ARG A 47 -6.99 -2.03 -6.78
N THR A 48 -6.74 -3.33 -6.71
CA THR A 48 -7.36 -4.27 -7.64
C THR A 48 -8.87 -4.33 -7.46
N ASN A 49 -9.35 -4.36 -6.22
CA ASN A 49 -10.78 -4.41 -5.93
C ASN A 49 -11.54 -3.13 -6.33
N LEU A 50 -10.94 -1.94 -6.15
CA LEU A 50 -11.60 -0.67 -6.50
C LEU A 50 -11.60 -0.39 -8.01
N HIS A 51 -10.65 -0.93 -8.75
CA HIS A 51 -10.39 -0.48 -10.11
C HIS A 51 -10.47 -1.57 -11.18
N ASN A 52 -10.34 -2.85 -10.84
CA ASN A 52 -10.42 -3.92 -11.85
C ASN A 52 -11.89 -4.19 -12.25
N PRO A 53 -12.29 -3.94 -13.51
CA PRO A 53 -13.68 -4.14 -13.95
C PRO A 53 -14.17 -5.58 -13.78
N GLU A 54 -13.31 -6.57 -13.99
CA GLU A 54 -13.70 -7.99 -13.85
C GLU A 54 -13.98 -8.36 -12.40
N VAL A 55 -13.25 -7.78 -11.45
CA VAL A 55 -13.48 -7.98 -10.02
C VAL A 55 -14.81 -7.32 -9.60
N LEU A 56 -15.06 -6.10 -10.09
CA LEU A 56 -16.33 -5.39 -9.85
C LEU A 56 -17.54 -6.04 -10.55
N ARG A 57 -17.31 -6.81 -11.62
CA ARG A 57 -18.38 -7.53 -12.33
C ARG A 57 -18.93 -8.71 -11.54
N VAL A 58 -18.09 -9.35 -10.72
CA VAL A 58 -18.44 -10.57 -9.96
C VAL A 58 -18.61 -10.34 -8.46
N GLY A 59 -18.26 -9.15 -7.96
CA GLY A 59 -18.32 -8.81 -6.54
C GLY A 59 -18.46 -7.32 -6.29
N GLU A 60 -18.62 -6.96 -5.02
CA GLU A 60 -18.80 -5.56 -4.61
C GLU A 60 -17.47 -4.83 -4.40
N SER A 61 -17.49 -3.53 -4.69
CA SER A 61 -16.40 -2.64 -4.32
C SER A 61 -16.28 -2.56 -2.80
N MET A 62 -15.06 -2.70 -2.27
CA MET A 62 -14.79 -2.65 -0.84
C MET A 62 -15.08 -1.25 -0.32
N ALA A 63 -16.09 -1.12 0.53
CA ALA A 63 -16.38 0.14 1.22
C ALA A 63 -15.21 0.55 2.13
N LYS A 64 -14.97 1.86 2.29
CA LYS A 64 -13.93 2.42 3.18
C LYS A 64 -13.97 1.83 4.59
N LYS A 65 -15.17 1.70 5.17
CA LYS A 65 -15.35 1.07 6.50
C LYS A 65 -14.87 -0.39 6.53
N HIS A 66 -15.07 -1.15 5.47
CA HIS A 66 -14.60 -2.54 5.38
C HIS A 66 -13.08 -2.58 5.30
N PHE A 67 -12.44 -1.67 4.57
CA PHE A 67 -10.98 -1.56 4.55
C PHE A 67 -10.41 -1.31 5.95
N VAL A 68 -11.03 -0.46 6.76
CA VAL A 68 -10.62 -0.24 8.16
C VAL A 68 -10.77 -1.53 8.99
N THR A 69 -11.91 -2.20 8.91
CA THR A 69 -12.16 -3.45 9.65
C THR A 69 -11.18 -4.56 9.26
N ASN A 70 -10.87 -4.70 7.97
CA ASN A 70 -9.96 -5.73 7.45
C ASN A 70 -8.51 -5.56 7.92
N ASN A 71 -8.11 -4.36 8.33
CA ASN A 71 -6.77 -4.06 8.79
C ASN A 71 -6.70 -3.86 10.32
N ARG A 72 -7.70 -4.34 11.08
CA ARG A 72 -7.62 -4.37 12.54
C ARG A 72 -6.53 -5.32 13.02
N GLY A 73 -5.83 -4.94 14.09
CA GLY A 73 -4.74 -5.70 14.69
C GLY A 73 -3.48 -5.82 13.83
N ILE A 74 -3.40 -5.11 12.70
CA ILE A 74 -2.31 -5.27 11.72
C ILE A 74 -0.94 -4.85 12.26
N ASP A 75 -0.89 -3.95 13.25
CA ASP A 75 0.34 -3.43 13.82
C ASP A 75 0.67 -4.11 15.17
N ALA A 76 1.10 -5.37 15.11
CA ALA A 76 1.38 -6.21 16.27
C ALA A 76 0.17 -6.35 17.21
N GLU A 77 -0.94 -6.86 16.67
CA GLU A 77 -2.24 -7.04 17.35
C GLU A 77 -2.93 -5.73 17.75
N GLN A 78 -2.37 -4.58 17.37
CA GLN A 78 -2.97 -3.27 17.59
C GLN A 78 -3.52 -2.69 16.29
N ASP A 79 -4.57 -1.89 16.44
CA ASP A 79 -5.17 -1.14 15.34
C ASP A 79 -4.30 0.06 14.97
N LEU A 80 -4.18 0.31 13.66
CA LEU A 80 -3.69 1.59 13.18
C LEU A 80 -4.76 2.68 13.38
N PRO A 81 -4.37 3.97 13.54
CA PRO A 81 -5.32 5.07 13.57
C PRO A 81 -6.25 5.04 12.34
N ALA A 82 -7.56 5.09 12.57
CA ALA A 82 -8.55 4.99 11.49
C ALA A 82 -8.35 6.06 10.40
N ASP A 83 -7.97 7.29 10.79
CA ASP A 83 -7.71 8.37 9.85
C ASP A 83 -6.57 8.08 8.88
N LYS A 84 -5.54 7.32 9.32
CA LYS A 84 -4.49 6.86 8.39
C LYS A 84 -5.05 5.91 7.35
N LEU A 85 -5.88 4.96 7.77
CA LEU A 85 -6.50 3.98 6.86
C LEU A 85 -7.51 4.65 5.92
N HIS A 86 -8.25 5.65 6.40
CA HIS A 86 -9.13 6.48 5.57
C HIS A 86 -8.33 7.24 4.50
N ALA A 87 -7.26 7.93 4.89
CA ALA A 87 -6.44 8.69 3.96
C ALA A 87 -5.78 7.78 2.89
N ILE A 88 -5.33 6.58 3.28
CA ILE A 88 -4.83 5.58 2.34
C ILE A 88 -5.93 5.16 1.36
N TYR A 89 -7.12 4.82 1.86
CA TYR A 89 -8.23 4.41 1.02
C TYR A 89 -8.59 5.49 -0.01
N ASP A 90 -8.77 6.74 0.45
CA ASP A 90 -9.11 7.87 -0.43
C ASP A 90 -8.05 8.06 -1.51
N ARG A 91 -6.77 7.98 -1.11
CA ARG A 91 -5.68 8.12 -2.07
C ARG A 91 -5.66 6.99 -3.11
N VAL A 92 -5.96 5.75 -2.73
CA VAL A 92 -6.03 4.63 -3.66
C VAL A 92 -7.23 4.74 -4.59
N ALA A 93 -8.38 5.20 -4.08
CA ALA A 93 -9.59 5.41 -4.87
C ALA A 93 -9.41 6.52 -5.93
N GLU A 94 -8.64 7.56 -5.62
CA GLU A 94 -8.34 8.66 -6.54
C GLU A 94 -7.34 8.30 -7.65
N ILE A 95 -6.52 7.26 -7.48
CA ILE A 95 -5.48 6.91 -8.46
C ILE A 95 -6.15 6.30 -9.70
N PRO A 96 -6.05 6.93 -10.89
CA PRO A 96 -6.53 6.32 -12.11
C PRO A 96 -5.70 5.07 -12.42
N ILE A 97 -6.34 4.05 -12.99
CA ILE A 97 -5.59 2.95 -13.61
C ILE A 97 -4.78 3.57 -14.75
N GLN A 98 -3.46 3.63 -14.59
CA GLN A 98 -2.59 3.80 -15.74
C GLN A 98 -2.76 2.57 -16.61
N ASN A 99 -3.65 2.66 -17.60
CA ASN A 99 -3.67 1.75 -18.72
C ASN A 99 -2.35 1.98 -19.47
N SER A 100 -1.39 1.06 -19.32
CA SER A 100 -0.19 1.03 -20.16
C SER A 100 -0.51 0.67 -21.61
N ALA A 101 -1.78 0.53 -21.98
CA ALA A 101 -2.25 0.55 -23.36
C ALA A 101 -2.18 1.99 -23.92
N ARG A 102 -0.95 2.52 -24.03
CA ARG A 102 -0.65 3.52 -25.05
C ARG A 102 -0.46 2.74 -26.33
N SER A 103 -1.44 2.91 -27.21
CA SER A 103 -1.45 2.66 -28.65
C SER A 103 -0.09 2.27 -29.25
N VAL A 104 -0.04 1.07 -29.82
CA VAL A 104 0.76 0.77 -31.01
C VAL A 104 -0.17 0.12 -32.01
#